data_AF-A0A3L5TV36-F1
#
_entry.id   AF-A0A3L5TV36-F1
#
_cell.length_a   1.000
_cell.length_b   1.000
_cell.length_c   1.000
_cell.angle_alpha   90.00
_cell.angle_beta   90.00
_cell.angle_gamma   90.00
#
_symmetry.space_group_name_H-M   'P 1'
#
loop_
_entity.id
_entity.type
_entity.pdbx_description
1 polymer ?
#
loop_
_entity_poly.entity_id
_entity_poly.type
_entity_poly.pdbx_seq_one_letter_code
_entity_poly.pdbx_strand_id
1 'polypeptide(L)'
;MSAHTMAIAERNTIRIVDFGAGQLVQNTAICAGKINPSACHKYYYSDVIIYRPGARQRNSGGHCQTPEQCAGCNDGFYADRAYCRICPPITHCKHRRCTSIPSNHCEYCDGEIVDKLYWRAYTRHRDANGNSDPHFKNCIQTCSWRADSKRCYPGTCSKEIATSCKCLDGFGGPDHNCDHIIRDSTISYATAKLNSSNPSDDPVETPIDPNDPIPRETKWTNHIMINRAYLEVTAVFKVNDTPPAPDQTGRNHFITEFKYGVLAGTMKLTLVRGR
;
A
#
# COMPACT_ATOMS: atom_id res chain seq x y z
N MET A 1 -60.56 -13.74 -55.86
CA MET A 1 -60.10 -13.27 -57.17
C MET A 1 -60.14 -11.75 -57.19
N SER A 2 -58.99 -11.11 -57.01
CA SER A 2 -58.54 -9.92 -57.76
C SER A 2 -57.19 -9.50 -57.16
N ALA A 3 -56.12 -9.64 -57.94
CA ALA A 3 -54.79 -9.14 -57.60
C ALA A 3 -54.64 -7.78 -58.30
N HIS A 4 -54.34 -6.73 -57.53
CA HIS A 4 -53.97 -5.44 -58.11
C HIS A 4 -52.47 -5.38 -58.32
N THR A 5 -52.05 -5.59 -59.57
CA THR A 5 -50.70 -5.31 -60.05
C THR A 5 -50.62 -3.83 -60.42
N MET A 6 -49.74 -3.08 -59.77
CA MET A 6 -49.36 -1.75 -60.21
C MET A 6 -47.93 -1.84 -60.77
N ALA A 7 -47.80 -1.65 -62.08
CA ALA A 7 -46.52 -1.57 -62.77
C ALA A 7 -46.22 -0.10 -63.10
N ILE A 8 -45.04 0.37 -62.69
CA ILE A 8 -44.45 1.62 -63.19
C ILE A 8 -43.08 1.23 -63.80
N ALA A 9 -42.93 1.47 -65.09
CA ALA A 9 -41.66 1.48 -65.83
C ALA A 9 -41.23 2.97 -65.99
N GLU A 10 -39.98 3.42 -66.07
CA GLU A 10 -38.64 2.90 -66.39
C GLU A 10 -37.64 3.73 -65.51
N ARG A 11 -36.42 3.35 -65.11
CA ARG A 11 -35.33 2.64 -65.78
C ARG A 11 -34.49 1.86 -64.76
N ASN A 12 -34.17 0.62 -65.13
CA ASN A 12 -32.99 -0.18 -64.76
C ASN A 12 -32.77 -0.52 -63.27
N THR A 13 -33.56 -1.46 -62.75
CA THR A 13 -33.17 -2.85 -62.36
C THR A 13 -34.15 -3.35 -61.29
N ILE A 14 -35.20 -4.06 -61.69
CA ILE A 14 -36.14 -4.70 -60.76
C ILE A 14 -35.52 -6.06 -60.37
N ARG A 15 -35.03 -6.18 -59.13
CA ARG A 15 -34.88 -7.50 -58.51
C ARG A 15 -36.25 -7.93 -58.00
N ILE A 16 -36.83 -8.92 -58.65
CA ILE A 16 -37.97 -9.66 -58.12
C ILE A 16 -37.45 -10.44 -56.92
N VAL A 17 -37.91 -10.09 -55.72
CA VAL A 17 -37.70 -10.92 -54.53
C VAL A 17 -39.02 -11.65 -54.31
N ASP A 18 -39.00 -12.95 -54.62
CA ASP A 18 -40.08 -13.87 -54.26
C ASP A 18 -40.27 -13.85 -52.73
N PHE A 19 -41.44 -13.44 -52.26
CA PHE A 19 -41.86 -13.70 -50.89
C PHE A 19 -42.42 -15.13 -50.80
N GLY A 20 -41.53 -16.11 -50.93
CA GLY A 20 -41.79 -17.46 -50.48
C GLY A 20 -41.87 -17.47 -48.96
N ALA A 21 -43.02 -17.91 -48.42
CA ALA A 21 -43.27 -18.31 -47.02
C ALA A 21 -42.24 -17.80 -45.98
N GLY A 22 -42.34 -16.51 -45.62
CA GLY A 22 -41.40 -15.83 -44.73
C GLY A 22 -41.55 -16.22 -43.26
N GLN A 23 -40.72 -17.19 -42.86
CA GLN A 23 -40.21 -17.44 -41.51
C GLN A 23 -40.21 -16.18 -40.61
N LEU A 24 -40.73 -16.30 -39.38
CA LEU A 24 -40.64 -15.28 -38.33
C LEU A 24 -39.21 -14.70 -38.29
N VAL A 25 -39.04 -13.47 -38.74
CA VAL A 25 -37.75 -12.76 -38.64
C VAL A 25 -37.51 -12.57 -37.15
N GLN A 26 -36.61 -13.36 -36.57
CA GLN A 26 -36.04 -13.03 -35.27
C GLN A 26 -35.40 -11.64 -35.43
N ASN A 27 -35.97 -10.64 -34.77
CA ASN A 27 -35.40 -9.30 -34.64
C ASN A 27 -34.02 -9.43 -33.98
N THR A 28 -33.00 -9.67 -34.79
CA THR A 28 -31.63 -9.84 -34.30
C THR A 28 -31.09 -8.44 -34.09
N ALA A 29 -30.99 -8.01 -32.84
CA ALA A 29 -30.48 -6.68 -32.50
C ALA A 29 -29.06 -6.51 -33.07
N ILE A 30 -28.83 -5.40 -33.78
CA ILE A 30 -27.53 -5.06 -34.36
C ILE A 30 -26.82 -4.12 -33.40
N CYS A 31 -25.59 -4.43 -32.97
CA CYS A 31 -24.73 -3.44 -32.31
C CYS A 31 -23.39 -3.35 -33.02
N ALA A 32 -22.86 -2.14 -33.14
CA ALA A 32 -21.58 -1.90 -33.80
C ALA A 32 -21.56 -2.47 -35.24
N GLY A 33 -22.71 -2.44 -35.92
CA GLY A 33 -22.89 -3.01 -37.26
C GLY A 33 -22.81 -4.54 -37.34
N LYS A 34 -22.93 -5.27 -36.22
CA LYS A 34 -22.82 -6.73 -36.15
C LYS A 34 -24.09 -7.35 -35.55
N ILE A 35 -24.47 -8.51 -36.06
CA ILE A 35 -25.58 -9.35 -35.57
C ILE A 35 -25.12 -10.54 -34.71
N ASN A 36 -23.81 -10.73 -34.59
CA ASN A 36 -23.27 -11.90 -33.89
C ASN A 36 -23.23 -11.67 -32.36
N PRO A 37 -23.17 -12.74 -31.55
CA PRO A 37 -23.15 -12.63 -30.08
C PRO A 37 -22.00 -11.79 -29.53
N SER A 38 -20.90 -11.65 -30.28
CA SER A 38 -19.74 -10.85 -29.91
C SER A 38 -19.81 -9.37 -30.32
N ALA A 39 -20.96 -8.89 -30.81
CA ALA A 39 -21.15 -7.51 -31.25
C ALA A 39 -20.76 -6.48 -30.17
N CYS A 40 -21.08 -6.77 -28.91
CA CYS A 40 -20.79 -5.90 -27.76
C CYS A 40 -19.39 -6.06 -27.17
N HIS A 41 -18.66 -7.09 -27.59
CA HIS A 41 -17.39 -7.48 -27.00
C HIS A 41 -16.28 -6.51 -27.42
N LYS A 42 -15.49 -6.07 -26.44
CA LYS A 42 -14.28 -5.28 -26.66
C LYS A 42 -13.15 -5.81 -25.80
N TYR A 43 -11.97 -5.95 -26.42
CA TYR A 43 -10.75 -6.33 -25.74
C TYR A 43 -9.91 -5.10 -25.41
N TYR A 44 -9.46 -5.01 -24.15
CA TYR A 44 -8.65 -3.88 -23.64
C TYR A 44 -7.19 -4.29 -23.44
N TYR A 45 -6.30 -3.77 -24.30
CA TYR A 45 -4.87 -4.07 -24.25
C TYR A 45 -4.13 -3.38 -23.10
N SER A 46 -4.43 -2.09 -22.87
CA SER A 46 -3.75 -1.26 -21.87
C SER A 46 -4.36 -1.33 -20.47
N ASP A 47 -5.51 -2.00 -20.30
CA ASP A 47 -6.27 -1.98 -19.05
C ASP A 47 -6.89 -3.36 -18.73
N VAL A 48 -7.10 -3.65 -17.45
CA VAL A 48 -7.50 -4.97 -16.96
C VAL A 48 -8.25 -4.87 -15.63
N ILE A 49 -9.30 -5.68 -15.47
CA ILE A 49 -9.93 -5.92 -14.18
C ILE A 49 -9.24 -7.11 -13.53
N ILE A 50 -8.78 -6.96 -12.29
CA ILE A 50 -8.15 -8.03 -11.52
C ILE A 50 -9.06 -8.37 -10.35
N TYR A 51 -9.70 -9.53 -10.41
CA TYR A 51 -10.56 -10.02 -9.34
C TYR A 51 -9.74 -10.48 -8.14
N ARG A 52 -10.39 -10.57 -6.97
CA ARG A 52 -9.79 -11.05 -5.71
C ARG A 52 -9.03 -12.40 -5.83
N PRO A 53 -9.51 -13.42 -6.56
CA PRO A 53 -8.74 -14.66 -6.78
C PRO A 53 -7.54 -14.51 -7.74
N GLY A 54 -7.23 -13.31 -8.22
CA GLY A 54 -6.13 -13.02 -9.15
C GLY A 54 -6.50 -13.18 -10.62
N ALA A 55 -7.73 -13.63 -10.93
CA ALA A 55 -8.23 -13.73 -12.30
C ALA A 55 -8.24 -12.36 -12.99
N ARG A 56 -7.81 -12.34 -14.26
CA ARG A 56 -7.63 -11.12 -15.06
C ARG A 56 -8.66 -11.08 -16.18
N GLN A 57 -9.47 -10.02 -16.25
CA GLN A 57 -10.46 -9.83 -17.30
C GLN A 57 -10.14 -8.60 -18.14
N ARG A 58 -9.97 -8.83 -19.44
CA ARG A 58 -9.76 -7.79 -20.47
C ARG A 58 -10.87 -7.74 -21.50
N ASN A 59 -11.72 -8.77 -21.54
CA ASN A 59 -12.83 -8.84 -22.46
C ASN A 59 -14.11 -8.36 -21.77
N SER A 60 -14.76 -7.36 -22.36
CA SER A 60 -15.96 -6.77 -21.78
C SER A 60 -17.21 -7.65 -21.85
N GLY A 61 -17.23 -8.65 -22.74
CA GLY A 61 -18.40 -9.52 -22.93
C GLY A 61 -19.66 -8.76 -23.34
N GLY A 62 -20.81 -9.26 -22.92
CA GLY A 62 -22.12 -8.67 -23.18
C GLY A 62 -22.80 -9.15 -24.47
N HIS A 63 -24.07 -8.79 -24.62
CA HIS A 63 -24.88 -9.14 -25.79
C HIS A 63 -25.78 -7.98 -26.20
N CYS A 64 -26.18 -7.96 -27.47
CA CYS A 64 -27.12 -6.97 -27.99
C CYS A 64 -28.52 -7.24 -27.45
N GLN A 65 -29.12 -6.25 -26.80
CA GLN A 65 -30.49 -6.32 -26.32
C GLN A 65 -31.44 -5.60 -27.29
N THR A 66 -31.05 -4.42 -27.77
CA THR A 66 -31.74 -3.64 -28.80
C THR A 66 -30.68 -3.01 -29.73
N PRO A 67 -31.08 -2.48 -30.92
CA PRO A 67 -30.12 -1.88 -31.84
C PRO A 67 -29.23 -0.84 -31.15
N GLU A 68 -27.91 -0.99 -31.28
CA GLU A 68 -26.88 -0.15 -30.67
C GLU A 68 -26.96 -0.05 -29.14
N GLN A 69 -27.53 -1.07 -28.47
CA GLN A 69 -27.62 -1.13 -27.02
C GLN A 69 -27.24 -2.53 -26.49
N CYS A 70 -26.11 -2.56 -25.81
CA CYS A 70 -25.58 -3.74 -25.16
C CYS A 70 -26.10 -3.90 -23.73
N ALA A 71 -26.18 -5.13 -23.27
CA ALA A 71 -26.49 -5.50 -21.90
C ALA A 71 -25.65 -6.70 -21.44
N GLY A 72 -25.70 -7.01 -20.15
CA GLY A 72 -25.02 -8.19 -19.58
C GLY A 72 -23.50 -8.14 -19.70
N CYS A 73 -22.90 -6.95 -19.60
CA CYS A 73 -21.45 -6.79 -19.59
C CYS A 73 -20.82 -7.56 -18.42
N ASN A 74 -19.58 -8.01 -18.60
CA ASN A 74 -18.83 -8.67 -17.53
C ASN A 74 -18.60 -7.73 -16.33
N ASP A 75 -18.33 -8.30 -15.16
CA ASP A 75 -18.03 -7.56 -13.95
C ASP A 75 -16.79 -6.64 -14.15
N GLY A 76 -16.93 -5.37 -13.76
CA GLY A 76 -15.97 -4.29 -14.04
C GLY A 76 -16.09 -3.63 -15.41
N PHE A 77 -17.16 -3.93 -16.15
CA PHE A 77 -17.55 -3.29 -17.40
C PHE A 77 -19.01 -2.84 -17.31
N TYR A 78 -19.37 -1.80 -18.06
CA TYR A 78 -20.73 -1.26 -18.12
C TYR A 78 -21.19 -1.07 -19.55
N ALA A 79 -22.50 -1.10 -19.76
CA ALA A 79 -23.09 -0.87 -21.07
C ALA A 79 -22.98 0.61 -21.45
N ASP A 80 -22.36 0.89 -22.60
CA ASP A 80 -22.34 2.22 -23.21
C ASP A 80 -22.69 2.10 -24.69
N ARG A 81 -24.00 2.21 -24.96
CA ARG A 81 -24.60 2.05 -26.29
C ARG A 81 -24.18 0.71 -26.90
N ALA A 82 -23.51 0.75 -28.04
CA ALA A 82 -23.14 -0.40 -28.85
C ALA A 82 -21.99 -1.25 -28.30
N TYR A 83 -21.44 -0.89 -27.13
CA TYR A 83 -20.30 -1.57 -26.55
C TYR A 83 -20.42 -1.72 -25.04
N CYS A 84 -19.86 -2.80 -24.51
CA CYS A 84 -19.52 -2.88 -23.09
C CYS A 84 -18.17 -2.20 -22.86
N ARG A 85 -18.16 -1.09 -22.11
CA ARG A 85 -16.95 -0.33 -21.79
C ARG A 85 -16.37 -0.71 -20.43
N ILE A 86 -15.05 -0.74 -20.33
CA ILE A 86 -14.37 -0.95 -19.05
C ILE A 86 -14.64 0.24 -18.11
N CYS A 87 -14.87 -0.03 -16.83
CA CYS A 87 -15.04 1.03 -15.83
C CYS A 87 -13.80 1.95 -15.80
N PRO A 88 -13.93 3.24 -15.51
CA PRO A 88 -12.77 4.14 -15.42
C PRO A 88 -11.79 3.72 -14.31
N PRO A 89 -10.47 3.88 -14.50
CA PRO A 89 -9.50 3.52 -13.48
C PRO A 89 -9.67 4.34 -12.20
N ILE A 90 -9.46 3.66 -11.07
CA ILE A 90 -9.39 4.24 -9.74
C ILE A 90 -7.98 3.98 -9.21
N THR A 91 -7.32 5.01 -8.68
CA THR A 91 -5.97 4.89 -8.13
C THR A 91 -5.94 3.85 -7.01
N HIS A 92 -4.94 2.96 -7.06
CA HIS A 92 -4.77 1.84 -6.14
C HIS A 92 -5.94 0.84 -6.08
N CYS A 93 -6.75 0.75 -7.14
CA CYS A 93 -7.86 -0.20 -7.23
C CYS A 93 -7.58 -1.29 -8.26
N LYS A 94 -7.68 -2.56 -7.84
CA LYS A 94 -7.54 -3.75 -8.71
C LYS A 94 -8.86 -4.15 -9.36
N HIS A 95 -9.95 -4.09 -8.60
CA HIS A 95 -11.29 -4.42 -9.07
C HIS A 95 -12.21 -3.23 -8.87
N ARG A 96 -12.62 -2.65 -9.99
CA ARG A 96 -13.57 -1.53 -10.06
C ARG A 96 -14.90 -2.04 -10.61
N ARG A 97 -16.00 -1.46 -10.14
CA ARG A 97 -17.36 -1.80 -10.56
C ARG A 97 -18.13 -0.54 -10.88
N CYS A 98 -18.97 -0.61 -11.91
CA CYS A 98 -19.78 0.50 -12.34
C CYS A 98 -20.93 0.00 -13.23
N THR A 99 -22.08 0.68 -13.17
CA THR A 99 -23.18 0.56 -14.16
C THR A 99 -23.21 1.75 -15.11
N SER A 100 -22.51 2.83 -14.74
CA SER A 100 -22.28 4.07 -15.47
C SER A 100 -21.03 4.77 -14.91
N ILE A 101 -20.47 5.75 -15.61
CA ILE A 101 -19.29 6.50 -15.15
C ILE A 101 -19.46 7.07 -13.73
N PRO A 102 -20.60 7.71 -13.35
CA PRO A 102 -20.76 8.28 -12.01
C PRO A 102 -20.85 7.24 -10.88
N SER A 103 -21.31 6.02 -11.20
CA SER A 103 -21.45 4.90 -10.26
C SER A 103 -20.15 4.12 -10.01
N ASN A 104 -19.05 4.56 -10.62
CA ASN A 104 -17.77 3.89 -10.52
C ASN A 104 -17.23 3.91 -9.09
N HIS A 105 -16.91 2.73 -8.56
CA HIS A 105 -16.40 2.53 -7.21
C HIS A 105 -15.39 1.37 -7.19
N CYS A 106 -14.60 1.31 -6.13
CA CYS A 106 -13.62 0.25 -5.95
C CYS A 106 -14.16 -0.88 -5.08
N GLU A 107 -14.15 -2.10 -5.61
CA GLU A 107 -14.48 -3.33 -4.89
C GLU A 107 -13.27 -3.88 -4.11
N TYR A 108 -12.07 -3.81 -4.70
CA TYR A 108 -10.86 -4.41 -4.16
C TYR A 108 -9.62 -3.57 -4.48
N CYS A 109 -8.86 -3.24 -3.44
CA CYS A 109 -7.70 -2.35 -3.49
C CYS A 109 -6.37 -3.10 -3.69
N ASP A 110 -5.34 -2.37 -4.10
CA ASP A 110 -3.98 -2.87 -4.23
C ASP A 110 -3.43 -3.36 -2.89
N GLY A 111 -2.69 -4.47 -2.94
CA GLY A 111 -1.92 -4.95 -1.80
C GLY A 111 -2.77 -5.52 -0.65
N GLU A 112 -4.05 -5.81 -0.89
CA GLU A 112 -4.86 -6.63 0.02
C GLU A 112 -4.49 -8.11 -0.17
N ILE A 113 -4.15 -8.79 0.92
CA ILE A 113 -3.91 -10.25 0.91
C ILE A 113 -5.11 -10.98 1.48
N VAL A 114 -5.71 -10.39 2.52
CA VAL A 114 -6.98 -10.79 3.11
C VAL A 114 -7.73 -9.50 3.46
N ASP A 115 -9.06 -9.46 3.30
CA ASP A 115 -9.89 -8.32 3.77
C ASP A 115 -10.04 -8.36 5.29
N LYS A 116 -8.94 -8.10 5.97
CA LYS A 116 -8.80 -7.95 7.42
C LYS A 116 -7.94 -6.73 7.72
N LEU A 117 -8.10 -6.18 8.92
CA LEU A 117 -7.26 -5.08 9.40
C LEU A 117 -5.79 -5.52 9.43
N TYR A 118 -4.88 -4.66 8.98
CA TYR A 118 -3.43 -4.85 8.90
C TYR A 118 -2.94 -5.83 7.81
N TRP A 119 -3.87 -6.37 6.99
CA TRP A 119 -3.62 -7.34 5.91
C TRP A 119 -3.56 -6.73 4.51
N ARG A 120 -3.59 -5.41 4.44
CA ARG A 120 -3.70 -4.65 3.20
C ARG A 120 -2.82 -3.42 3.24
N ALA A 121 -2.29 -3.01 2.08
CA ALA A 121 -1.60 -1.74 1.89
C ALA A 121 -2.54 -0.58 1.57
N TYR A 122 -3.71 -0.90 1.02
CA TYR A 122 -4.77 0.05 0.77
C TYR A 122 -6.11 -0.56 1.19
N THR A 123 -6.99 0.25 1.75
CA THR A 123 -8.35 -0.14 2.13
C THR A 123 -9.38 0.74 1.45
N ARG A 124 -10.60 0.20 1.34
CA ARG A 124 -11.79 1.01 1.22
C ARG A 124 -11.92 1.86 2.48
N HIS A 125 -12.21 3.15 2.36
CA HIS A 125 -12.48 3.98 3.54
C HIS A 125 -13.71 3.39 4.23
N ARG A 126 -13.48 2.97 5.46
CA ARG A 126 -14.55 2.50 6.33
C ARG A 126 -14.98 3.70 7.17
N ASP A 127 -16.28 3.85 7.38
CA ASP A 127 -16.79 4.85 8.31
C ASP A 127 -16.33 4.54 9.76
N ALA A 128 -16.69 5.40 10.70
CA ALA A 128 -16.32 5.22 12.10
C ALA A 128 -16.81 3.89 12.72
N ASN A 129 -17.79 3.24 12.10
CA ASN A 129 -18.42 2.00 12.55
C ASN A 129 -17.89 0.76 11.81
N GLY A 130 -16.87 0.93 10.96
CA GLY A 130 -16.26 -0.17 10.20
C GLY A 130 -17.02 -0.56 8.94
N ASN A 131 -18.10 0.15 8.59
CA ASN A 131 -18.86 -0.10 7.38
C ASN A 131 -18.10 0.46 6.17
N SER A 132 -17.97 -0.37 5.13
CA SER A 132 -17.50 0.10 3.83
C SER A 132 -18.53 1.05 3.24
N ASP A 133 -18.11 2.26 2.89
CA ASP A 133 -18.94 3.17 2.08
C ASP A 133 -19.23 2.51 0.71
N PRO A 134 -20.48 2.24 0.35
CA PRO A 134 -20.85 1.61 -0.92
C PRO A 134 -20.56 2.49 -2.14
N HIS A 135 -20.30 3.79 -1.93
CA HIS A 135 -19.95 4.75 -2.98
C HIS A 135 -18.46 5.10 -3.00
N PHE A 136 -17.63 4.28 -2.37
CA PHE A 136 -16.24 4.62 -2.18
C PHE A 136 -15.44 4.65 -3.48
N LYS A 137 -14.91 5.84 -3.79
CA LYS A 137 -14.26 6.11 -5.08
C LYS A 137 -12.76 5.89 -5.10
N ASN A 138 -12.05 5.82 -3.97
CA ASN A 138 -10.57 5.96 -3.96
C ASN A 138 -9.88 5.12 -2.87
N CYS A 139 -9.14 4.07 -3.17
CA CYS A 139 -8.40 3.32 -2.15
C CYS A 139 -7.46 4.19 -1.28
N ILE A 140 -7.65 4.17 0.04
CA ILE A 140 -6.82 4.93 1.00
C ILE A 140 -5.70 4.05 1.53
N GLN A 141 -4.54 4.66 1.71
CA GLN A 141 -3.37 3.96 2.20
C GLN A 141 -3.52 3.59 3.68
N THR A 142 -3.15 2.36 4.02
CA THR A 142 -3.22 1.84 5.37
C THR A 142 -1.85 1.75 6.03
N CYS A 143 -1.87 1.59 7.35
CA CYS A 143 -0.72 1.10 8.10
C CYS A 143 -0.60 -0.38 7.86
N SER A 144 0.23 -0.69 6.88
CA SER A 144 0.52 -2.03 6.45
C SER A 144 1.82 -2.46 7.09
N TRP A 145 1.81 -3.68 7.61
CA TRP A 145 2.99 -4.39 8.09
C TRP A 145 3.26 -5.54 7.13
N ARG A 146 3.38 -5.21 5.85
CA ARG A 146 3.64 -6.13 4.72
C ARG A 146 5.10 -6.04 4.27
N ALA A 147 5.56 -7.04 3.53
CA ALA A 147 6.91 -7.04 2.97
C ALA A 147 7.17 -5.84 2.02
N ASP A 148 6.14 -5.39 1.30
CA ASP A 148 6.17 -4.26 0.36
C ASP A 148 5.73 -2.93 1.00
N SER A 149 5.34 -2.93 2.28
CA SER A 149 4.95 -1.72 3.02
C SER A 149 5.07 -1.96 4.51
N LYS A 150 6.04 -1.31 5.16
CA LYS A 150 6.26 -1.34 6.62
C LYS A 150 5.72 -0.08 7.32
N ARG A 151 4.67 0.51 6.75
CA ARG A 151 4.17 1.82 7.20
C ARG A 151 3.75 1.77 8.65
N CYS A 152 4.20 2.78 9.39
CA CYS A 152 3.92 2.98 10.79
C CYS A 152 4.34 1.85 11.73
N TYR A 153 5.37 1.06 11.43
CA TYR A 153 5.95 0.14 12.43
C TYR A 153 7.30 0.67 12.94
N PRO A 154 7.57 0.68 14.27
CA PRO A 154 6.84 0.05 15.38
C PRO A 154 5.73 0.90 16.00
N GLY A 155 5.07 1.76 15.22
CA GLY A 155 3.92 2.56 15.66
C GLY A 155 2.57 1.86 15.54
N THR A 156 1.51 2.65 15.74
CA THR A 156 0.12 2.23 15.60
C THR A 156 -0.68 3.25 14.81
N CYS A 157 -1.80 2.81 14.25
CA CYS A 157 -2.70 3.68 13.49
C CYS A 157 -4.13 3.45 13.89
N SER A 158 -4.86 4.55 14.07
CA SER A 158 -6.28 4.49 14.32
C SER A 158 -7.01 4.08 13.03
N LYS A 159 -7.90 3.09 13.15
CA LYS A 159 -8.71 2.58 12.02
C LYS A 159 -7.88 2.15 10.81
N GLU A 160 -6.62 1.73 11.04
CA GLU A 160 -5.70 1.27 10.00
C GLU A 160 -5.23 2.38 9.02
N ILE A 161 -5.54 3.67 9.23
CA ILE A 161 -5.25 4.72 8.24
C ILE A 161 -3.82 5.24 8.38
N ALA A 162 -3.06 5.26 7.27
CA ALA A 162 -1.65 5.70 7.24
C ALA A 162 -1.42 7.10 7.82
N THR A 163 -2.30 8.05 7.52
CA THR A 163 -2.20 9.44 8.00
C THR A 163 -2.45 9.59 9.51
N SER A 164 -3.03 8.57 10.15
CA SER A 164 -3.25 8.55 11.60
C SER A 164 -2.09 7.90 12.38
N CYS A 165 -0.99 7.59 11.68
CA CYS A 165 0.16 6.94 12.26
C CYS A 165 0.72 7.71 13.46
N LYS A 166 0.90 6.97 14.55
CA LYS A 166 1.64 7.39 15.73
C LYS A 166 2.78 6.41 15.95
N CYS A 167 4.00 6.86 15.70
CA CYS A 167 5.18 6.09 16.02
C CYS A 167 5.29 5.85 17.53
N LEU A 168 5.92 4.72 17.88
CA LEU A 168 6.34 4.45 19.24
C LEU A 168 7.29 5.53 19.72
N ASP A 169 7.31 5.84 21.02
CA ASP A 169 8.21 6.85 21.56
C ASP A 169 9.67 6.54 21.19
N GLY A 170 10.39 7.57 20.75
CA GLY A 170 11.76 7.47 20.26
C GLY A 170 11.92 6.97 18.82
N PHE A 171 10.82 6.64 18.11
CA PHE A 171 10.85 6.28 16.69
C PHE A 171 10.18 7.32 15.79
N GLY A 172 10.62 7.40 14.55
CA GLY A 172 10.09 8.27 13.52
C GLY A 172 10.61 7.89 12.13
N GLY A 173 10.35 8.74 11.14
CA GLY A 173 10.76 8.50 9.76
C GLY A 173 9.92 9.27 8.75
N PRO A 174 10.38 9.32 7.48
CA PRO A 174 9.63 9.94 6.40
C PRO A 174 8.35 9.15 6.07
N ASP A 175 7.37 9.81 5.47
CA ASP A 175 6.15 9.18 4.94
C ASP A 175 5.34 8.31 5.92
N HIS A 176 5.36 8.68 7.21
CA HIS A 176 4.72 7.93 8.29
C HIS A 176 5.32 6.54 8.51
N ASN A 177 6.60 6.36 8.18
CA ASN A 177 7.39 5.21 8.64
C ASN A 177 7.98 5.52 10.02
N CYS A 178 8.13 4.49 10.84
CA CYS A 178 8.70 4.60 12.19
C CYS A 178 10.01 3.80 12.30
N ASP A 179 10.73 3.67 11.19
CA ASP A 179 11.92 2.81 11.06
C ASP A 179 13.22 3.49 11.48
N HIS A 180 13.19 4.75 11.91
CA HIS A 180 14.32 5.46 12.46
C HIS A 180 14.17 5.67 13.96
N ILE A 181 15.26 5.45 14.70
CA ILE A 181 15.38 5.98 16.06
C ILE A 181 15.66 7.48 15.93
N ILE A 182 14.76 8.30 16.49
CA ILE A 182 14.84 9.78 16.43
C ILE A 182 15.22 10.41 17.78
N ARG A 183 15.28 9.58 18.83
CA ARG A 183 15.66 10.01 20.17
C ARG A 183 17.06 9.49 20.50
N ASP A 184 17.84 10.34 21.16
CA ASP A 184 19.17 9.99 21.60
C ASP A 184 19.15 8.84 22.62
N SER A 185 20.11 7.93 22.49
CA SER A 185 20.36 6.89 23.49
C SER A 185 20.85 7.52 24.79
N THR A 186 20.41 6.97 25.92
CA THR A 186 20.95 7.35 27.23
C THR A 186 22.25 6.60 27.51
N ILE A 187 23.25 7.30 28.05
CA ILE A 187 24.47 6.65 28.54
C ILE A 187 24.15 6.06 29.91
N SER A 188 24.17 4.73 30.01
CA SER A 188 23.94 4.02 31.28
C SER A 188 25.21 3.86 32.11
N TYR A 189 26.37 3.83 31.44
CA TYR A 189 27.68 3.66 32.05
C TYR A 189 28.73 4.36 31.19
N ALA A 190 29.70 5.00 31.81
CA ALA A 190 30.86 5.58 31.15
C ALA A 190 32.04 5.61 32.13
N THR A 191 33.19 5.13 31.67
CA THR A 191 34.45 5.27 32.40
C THR A 191 35.58 5.69 31.49
N ALA A 192 36.34 6.70 31.92
CA ALA A 192 37.61 7.04 31.30
C ALA A 192 38.77 6.57 32.19
N LYS A 193 39.78 5.96 31.59
CA LYS A 193 40.99 5.48 32.26
C LYS A 193 42.21 6.07 31.59
N LEU A 194 43.12 6.62 32.37
CA LEU A 194 44.43 7.08 31.92
C LEU A 194 45.49 6.11 32.43
N ASN A 195 46.26 5.53 31.51
CA ASN A 195 47.32 4.59 31.84
C ASN A 195 48.69 5.23 31.63
N SER A 196 49.59 4.96 32.57
CA SER A 196 51.01 5.28 32.46
C SER A 196 51.73 4.29 31.54
N SER A 197 52.85 4.71 30.98
CA SER A 197 53.80 3.80 30.31
C SER A 197 54.50 2.86 31.29
N ASN A 198 54.55 3.20 32.58
CA ASN A 198 55.06 2.32 33.62
C ASN A 198 53.95 1.36 34.09
N PRO A 199 54.12 0.03 33.91
CA PRO A 199 53.12 -0.96 34.32
C PRO A 199 52.94 -1.09 35.84
N SER A 200 53.80 -0.44 36.63
CA SER A 200 53.72 -0.42 38.10
C SER A 200 52.82 0.71 38.63
N ASP A 201 52.42 1.65 37.76
CA ASP A 201 51.58 2.77 38.14
C ASP A 201 50.10 2.37 38.03
N ASP A 202 49.33 2.66 39.08
CA ASP A 202 47.89 2.43 39.04
C ASP A 202 47.21 3.34 38.01
N PRO A 203 46.23 2.82 37.24
CA PRO A 203 45.47 3.61 36.28
C PRO A 203 44.59 4.64 36.99
N VAL A 204 44.46 5.81 36.38
CA VAL A 204 43.60 6.89 36.90
C VAL A 204 42.24 6.79 36.22
N GLU A 205 41.20 6.41 36.96
CA GLU A 205 39.86 6.17 36.42
C GLU A 205 38.83 7.22 36.88
N THR A 206 38.06 7.79 35.95
CA THR A 206 36.99 8.77 36.20
C THR A 206 36.03 8.94 35.01
N PRO A 207 34.73 9.19 35.21
CA PRO A 207 33.90 8.65 36.29
C PRO A 207 33.77 7.12 36.16
N ILE A 208 33.04 6.47 37.07
CA ILE A 208 32.68 5.05 36.95
C ILE A 208 31.21 4.93 36.51
N ASP A 209 30.34 5.85 36.95
CA ASP A 209 28.96 5.95 36.51
C ASP A 209 28.62 7.43 36.21
N PRO A 210 28.26 7.78 34.96
CA PRO A 210 27.88 9.14 34.57
C PRO A 210 26.47 9.54 35.06
N ASN A 211 25.67 8.59 35.54
CA ASN A 211 24.36 8.83 36.13
C ASN A 211 24.40 8.95 37.66
N ASP A 212 25.59 8.89 38.26
CA ASP A 212 25.78 9.12 39.69
C ASP A 212 25.27 10.54 40.04
N PRO A 213 24.26 10.68 40.92
CA PRO A 213 23.69 11.99 41.25
C PRO A 213 24.69 12.89 41.98
N ILE A 214 25.80 12.33 42.47
CA ILE A 214 26.87 13.08 43.11
C ILE A 214 27.88 13.51 42.04
N PRO A 215 28.05 14.82 41.79
CA PRO A 215 29.09 15.32 40.90
C PRO A 215 30.44 14.81 41.41
N ARG A 216 31.08 13.90 40.66
CA ARG A 216 32.39 13.38 41.04
C ARG A 216 33.46 14.45 40.77
N GLU A 217 34.32 14.65 41.76
CA GLU A 217 35.42 15.60 41.66
C GLU A 217 36.36 15.26 40.50
N THR A 218 36.88 16.31 39.85
CA THR A 218 37.98 16.18 38.88
C THR A 218 39.15 15.47 39.53
N LYS A 219 39.51 14.28 39.02
CA LYS A 219 40.72 13.58 39.46
C LYS A 219 41.94 14.16 38.75
N TRP A 220 42.88 14.66 39.54
CA TRP A 220 44.17 15.13 39.08
C TRP A 220 45.20 14.00 39.23
N THR A 221 46.15 13.93 38.31
CA THR A 221 47.32 13.04 38.41
C THR A 221 48.57 13.80 38.00
N ASN A 222 49.67 13.54 38.71
CA ASN A 222 51.00 14.03 38.39
C ASN A 222 51.81 13.01 37.56
N HIS A 223 51.17 11.97 37.02
CA HIS A 223 51.84 11.01 36.14
C HIS A 223 52.31 11.72 34.87
N ILE A 224 53.63 11.87 34.76
CA ILE A 224 54.28 12.56 33.64
C ILE A 224 54.37 11.70 32.36
N MET A 225 54.09 10.39 32.45
CA MET A 225 54.18 9.45 31.33
C MET A 225 52.85 8.79 30.96
N ILE A 226 51.75 9.55 30.91
CA ILE A 226 50.48 9.04 30.36
C ILE A 226 50.63 8.82 28.86
N ASN A 227 50.48 7.58 28.40
CA ASN A 227 50.60 7.23 26.98
C ASN A 227 49.33 6.60 26.38
N ARG A 228 48.31 6.29 27.20
CA ARG A 228 47.03 5.74 26.73
C ARG A 228 45.86 6.32 27.52
N ALA A 229 44.80 6.62 26.78
CA ALA A 229 43.49 6.94 27.32
C ALA A 229 42.49 5.91 26.81
N TYR A 230 41.74 5.30 27.72
CA TYR A 230 40.65 4.40 27.43
C TYR A 230 39.34 5.08 27.82
N LEU A 231 38.32 4.93 26.98
CA LEU A 231 36.97 5.35 27.29
C LEU A 231 36.05 4.18 26.95
N GLU A 232 35.33 3.71 27.96
CA GLU A 232 34.31 2.68 27.83
C GLU A 232 32.96 3.32 28.11
N VAL A 233 32.00 3.13 27.21
CA VAL A 233 30.66 3.73 27.31
C VAL A 233 29.63 2.66 26.96
N THR A 234 28.63 2.50 27.81
CA THR A 234 27.45 1.69 27.53
C THR A 234 26.26 2.59 27.27
N ALA A 235 25.89 2.72 26.00
CA ALA A 235 24.68 3.41 25.58
C ALA A 235 23.50 2.43 25.56
N VAL A 236 22.36 2.87 26.07
CA VAL A 236 21.11 2.11 26.08
C VAL A 236 20.03 2.96 25.43
N PHE A 237 19.39 2.40 24.42
CA PHE A 237 18.14 2.92 23.89
C PHE A 237 16.99 2.19 24.57
N LYS A 238 16.24 2.90 25.42
CA LYS A 238 15.08 2.34 26.12
C LYS A 238 13.81 2.75 25.39
N VAL A 239 12.98 1.76 25.11
CA VAL A 239 11.63 1.96 24.61
C VAL A 239 10.68 1.76 25.79
N ASN A 240 9.91 2.80 26.13
CA ASN A 240 9.02 2.75 27.29
C ASN A 240 7.73 1.97 27.00
N ASP A 241 7.31 1.98 25.74
CA ASP A 241 6.09 1.34 25.29
C ASP A 241 6.41 0.02 24.57
N THR A 242 5.55 -0.98 24.73
CA THR A 242 5.70 -2.23 23.98
C THR A 242 5.19 -2.02 22.55
N PRO A 243 6.01 -2.26 21.50
CA PRO A 243 5.53 -2.18 20.13
C PRO A 243 4.42 -3.22 19.89
N PRO A 244 3.60 -3.05 18.84
CA PRO A 244 2.70 -4.13 18.42
C PRO A 244 3.48 -5.43 18.24
N ALA A 245 2.98 -6.50 18.88
CA ALA A 245 3.66 -7.78 18.91
C ALA A 245 3.88 -8.29 17.48
N PRO A 246 5.12 -8.66 17.11
CA PRO A 246 5.38 -9.36 15.86
C PRO A 246 4.56 -10.65 15.80
N ASP A 247 4.06 -10.98 14.62
CA ASP A 247 3.42 -12.26 14.38
C ASP A 247 4.45 -13.25 13.86
N GLN A 248 4.96 -14.08 14.77
CA GLN A 248 5.98 -15.09 14.49
C GLN A 248 5.59 -16.07 13.37
N THR A 249 4.29 -16.24 13.10
CA THR A 249 3.81 -17.17 12.07
C THR A 249 3.72 -16.54 10.68
N GLY A 250 3.76 -15.21 10.58
CA GLY A 250 3.51 -14.48 9.34
C GLY A 250 2.08 -14.62 8.79
N ARG A 251 1.15 -15.18 9.57
CA ARG A 251 -0.24 -15.51 9.19
C ARG A 251 -1.26 -14.44 9.56
N ASN A 252 -0.90 -13.53 10.47
CA ASN A 252 -1.62 -12.34 10.95
C ASN A 252 -0.93 -10.98 10.64
N HIS A 253 0.36 -10.94 10.27
CA HIS A 253 1.00 -9.86 9.48
C HIS A 253 2.46 -10.21 9.13
N PHE A 254 3.15 -9.44 8.26
CA PHE A 254 4.50 -9.78 7.77
C PHE A 254 5.64 -9.41 8.73
N ILE A 255 5.35 -8.63 9.76
CA ILE A 255 6.35 -8.33 10.78
C ILE A 255 6.43 -9.52 11.73
N THR A 256 7.40 -10.37 11.48
CA THR A 256 7.66 -11.62 12.22
C THR A 256 8.69 -11.43 13.33
N GLU A 257 9.53 -10.42 13.21
CA GLU A 257 10.54 -10.05 14.21
C GLU A 257 10.73 -8.52 14.23
N PHE A 258 10.99 -7.98 15.43
CA PHE A 258 11.39 -6.60 15.62
C PHE A 258 12.62 -6.53 16.51
N LYS A 259 13.68 -5.92 15.99
CA LYS A 259 14.94 -5.67 16.68
C LYS A 259 15.28 -4.20 16.49
N TYR A 260 15.80 -3.58 17.55
CA TYR A 260 16.29 -2.22 17.53
C TYR A 260 17.59 -2.14 18.34
N GLY A 261 18.41 -1.14 18.06
CA GLY A 261 19.68 -0.96 18.76
C GLY A 261 20.45 0.22 18.21
N VAL A 262 21.48 0.63 18.95
CA VAL A 262 22.42 1.66 18.53
C VAL A 262 23.36 1.06 17.49
N LEU A 263 23.37 1.62 16.28
CA LEU A 263 24.20 1.13 15.17
C LEU A 263 25.60 1.74 15.16
N ALA A 264 25.72 3.00 15.59
CA ALA A 264 26.98 3.73 15.64
C ALA A 264 26.90 4.88 16.65
N GLY A 265 28.07 5.33 17.10
CA GLY A 265 28.23 6.51 17.94
C GLY A 265 29.58 7.15 17.69
N THR A 266 29.69 8.46 17.94
CA THR A 266 30.94 9.21 17.82
C THR A 266 31.32 9.77 19.17
N MET A 267 32.59 9.61 19.54
CA MET A 267 33.12 10.06 20.82
C MET A 267 34.31 10.98 20.56
N LYS A 268 34.38 12.10 21.29
CA LYS A 268 35.50 13.05 21.21
C LYS A 268 36.11 13.21 22.60
N LEU A 269 37.37 12.79 22.72
CA LEU A 269 38.19 13.01 23.91
C LEU A 269 39.01 14.29 23.72
N THR A 270 39.02 15.15 24.75
CA THR A 270 39.86 16.36 24.77
C THR A 270 40.82 16.27 25.94
N LEU A 271 42.13 16.24 25.67
CA LEU A 271 43.15 16.35 26.71
C LEU A 271 43.37 17.82 27.05
N VAL A 272 43.06 18.20 28.29
CA VAL A 272 43.35 19.54 28.83
C VAL A 272 44.52 19.40 29.79
N ARG A 273 45.62 20.14 29.55
CA ARG A 273 46.77 20.20 30.46
C ARG A 273 46.65 21.46 31.32
N GLY A 274 46.69 21.30 32.64
CA GLY A 274 46.82 22.42 33.57
C GLY A 274 48.17 23.11 33.36
N ARG A 275 48.17 24.44 33.42
CA ARG A 275 49.40 25.24 33.48
C ARG A 275 49.96 25.24 34.89
#